data_AF-A0A9P0E9H4-F1
#
_entry.id   AF-A0A9P0E9H4-F1
#
_cell.length_a   1.000
_cell.length_b   1.000
_cell.length_c   1.000
_cell.angle_alpha   90.00
_cell.angle_beta   90.00
_cell.angle_gamma   90.00
#
_symmetry.space_group_name_H-M   'P 1'
#
loop_
_entity.id
_entity.type
_entity.pdbx_description
1 polymer ?
#
loop_
_entity_poly.entity_id
_entity_poly.type
_entity_poly.pdbx_seq_one_letter_code
_entity_poly.pdbx_strand_id
1 'polypeptide(L)'
;MRVTKALLGQHFGELAYLRGLVYYKLSPFEQRAFAGFTKSLSRTAYRLSSNLLTVVPPFIVGYFVFTETEKTFHQMCRKNPEDYVNDK
;
A
#
# COMPACT_ATOMS: atom_id res chain seq x y z
N MET A 1 11.72 29.77 -20.13
CA MET A 1 12.12 28.44 -19.60
C MET A 1 11.89 28.43 -18.10
N ARG A 2 11.09 27.49 -17.57
CA ARG A 2 10.92 27.32 -16.11
C ARG A 2 12.12 26.52 -15.59
N VAL A 3 13.11 27.21 -15.04
CA VAL A 3 14.30 26.60 -14.43
C VAL A 3 13.91 26.11 -13.04
N THR A 4 13.66 24.82 -12.88
CA THR A 4 13.28 24.22 -11.59
C THR A 4 14.50 24.15 -10.67
N LYS A 5 14.27 24.23 -9.35
CA LYS A 5 15.32 24.09 -8.31
C LYS A 5 16.12 22.78 -8.42
N ALA A 6 15.57 21.76 -9.08
CA ALA A 6 16.26 20.50 -9.37
C ALA A 6 17.41 20.67 -10.40
N LEU A 7 17.34 21.65 -11.30
CA LEU A 7 18.41 21.94 -12.28
C LEU A 7 19.54 22.77 -11.65
N LEU A 8 19.23 23.62 -10.66
CA LEU A 8 20.18 24.29 -9.74
C LEU A 8 20.60 23.32 -8.62
N GLY A 9 20.93 22.08 -9.00
CA GLY A 9 21.05 20.94 -8.09
C GLY A 9 21.92 21.27 -6.88
N GLN A 10 21.33 21.25 -5.68
CA GLN A 10 22.09 21.35 -4.45
C GLN A 10 23.04 20.14 -4.36
N HIS A 11 24.35 20.42 -4.40
CA HIS A 11 25.39 19.41 -4.31
C HIS A 11 25.77 19.13 -2.86
N PHE A 12 26.45 18.00 -2.62
CA PHE A 12 27.09 17.74 -1.34
C PHE A 12 28.02 18.91 -0.99
N GLY A 13 27.72 19.61 0.11
CA GLY A 13 28.39 20.85 0.53
C GLY A 13 27.45 22.06 0.61
N GLU A 14 26.37 22.12 -0.16
CA GLU A 14 25.42 23.25 -0.19
C GLU A 14 24.01 22.89 0.37
N LEU A 15 23.84 21.65 0.84
CA LEU A 15 22.53 21.10 1.23
C LEU A 15 21.88 21.81 2.44
N ALA A 16 22.65 22.00 3.50
CA ALA A 16 22.14 22.50 4.76
C ALA A 16 23.26 23.02 5.66
N TYR A 17 22.93 24.00 6.49
CA TYR A 17 23.79 24.45 7.56
C TYR A 17 23.49 23.66 8.84
N LEU A 18 24.41 22.78 9.23
CA LEU A 18 24.28 21.90 10.41
C LEU A 18 25.45 22.19 11.36
N ARG A 19 25.17 22.34 12.66
CA ARG A 19 26.17 22.56 13.71
C ARG A 19 25.91 21.66 14.91
N GLY A 20 26.98 21.16 15.54
CA GLY A 20 26.90 20.48 16.84
C GLY A 20 26.35 19.06 16.83
N LEU A 21 26.44 18.34 15.71
CA LEU A 21 25.83 17.02 15.57
C LEU A 21 26.89 15.94 15.27
N VAL A 22 27.01 14.96 16.17
CA VAL A 22 28.02 13.89 16.11
C VAL A 22 27.33 12.56 15.86
N TYR A 23 27.79 11.83 14.83
CA TYR A 23 27.28 10.51 14.48
C TYR A 23 28.37 9.45 14.66
N TYR A 24 27.99 8.29 15.20
CA TYR A 24 28.87 7.14 15.32
C TYR A 24 28.41 6.04 14.36
N LYS A 25 29.36 5.38 13.72
CA LYS A 25 29.11 4.26 12.79
C LYS A 25 30.17 3.18 13.02
N LEU A 26 29.75 1.93 13.00
CA LEU A 26 30.64 0.76 13.00
C LEU A 26 30.95 0.34 11.57
N SER A 27 32.11 -0.26 11.34
CA SER A 27 32.45 -0.82 10.03
C SER A 27 31.44 -1.93 9.65
N PRO A 28 31.01 -2.06 8.38
CA PRO A 28 30.13 -3.14 7.96
C PRO A 28 30.67 -4.54 8.27
N PHE A 29 32.00 -4.72 8.28
CA PHE A 29 32.66 -5.98 8.59
C PHE A 29 32.57 -6.38 10.08
N GLU A 30 32.25 -5.42 10.95
CA GLU A 30 32.08 -5.64 12.39
C GLU A 30 30.60 -5.85 12.78
N GLN A 31 29.68 -5.55 11.85
CA GLN A 31 28.24 -5.66 12.07
C GLN A 31 27.69 -6.98 11.52
N ARG A 32 26.61 -7.47 12.12
CA ARG A 32 25.83 -8.57 11.55
C ARG A 32 24.80 -8.00 10.58
N ALA A 33 24.80 -8.49 9.33
CA ALA A 33 23.87 -8.00 8.29
C ALA A 33 22.39 -8.10 8.68
N PHE A 34 22.00 -9.15 9.43
CA PHE A 34 20.63 -9.39 9.89
C PHE A 34 20.49 -9.29 11.41
N ALA A 35 21.13 -8.30 12.02
CA ALA A 35 20.96 -8.05 13.45
C ALA A 35 19.48 -7.76 13.79
N GLY A 36 18.95 -8.41 14.85
CA GLY A 36 17.63 -8.10 15.39
C GLY A 36 16.44 -8.61 14.58
N PHE A 37 16.55 -9.76 13.91
CA PHE A 37 15.47 -10.36 13.11
C PHE A 37 14.12 -10.46 13.85
N THR A 38 14.13 -10.91 15.11
CA THR A 38 12.92 -11.03 15.94
C THR A 38 12.24 -9.67 16.18
N LYS A 39 13.03 -8.63 16.42
CA LYS A 39 12.54 -7.24 16.55
C LYS A 39 12.06 -6.68 15.22
N SER A 40 12.68 -7.07 14.10
CA SER A 40 12.26 -6.69 12.76
C SER A 40 10.86 -7.26 12.45
N LEU A 41 10.61 -8.51 12.82
CA LEU A 41 9.33 -9.17 12.58
C LEU A 41 8.18 -8.48 13.35
N SER A 42 8.36 -8.19 14.64
CA SER A 42 7.35 -7.50 15.43
C SER A 42 7.09 -6.08 14.91
N ARG A 43 8.13 -5.36 14.50
CA ARG A 43 7.97 -4.02 13.90
C ARG A 43 7.32 -4.06 12.52
N THR A 44 7.52 -5.13 11.76
CA THR A 44 6.86 -5.35 10.47
C THR A 44 5.38 -5.64 10.67
N ALA A 45 5.03 -6.49 11.65
CA ALA A 45 3.64 -6.73 12.02
C ALA A 45 2.93 -5.44 12.47
N TYR A 46 3.60 -4.61 13.28
CA TYR A 46 3.07 -3.29 13.66
C TYR A 46 2.83 -2.37 12.47
N ARG A 47 3.76 -2.33 11.50
CA ARG A 47 3.60 -1.54 10.27
C ARG A 47 2.45 -2.05 9.41
N LEU A 48 2.24 -3.36 9.36
CA LEU A 48 1.11 -3.92 8.63
C LEU A 48 -0.19 -3.52 9.33
N SER A 49 -0.29 -3.75 10.64
CA SER A 49 -1.50 -3.45 11.41
C SER A 49 -1.89 -1.97 11.37
N SER A 50 -0.92 -1.05 11.41
CA SER A 50 -1.19 0.38 11.33
C SER A 50 -1.82 0.82 10.00
N ASN A 51 -1.60 0.06 8.92
CA ASN A 51 -2.13 0.38 7.59
C ASN A 51 -3.39 -0.42 7.23
N LEU A 52 -3.72 -1.47 7.99
CA LEU A 52 -4.86 -2.34 7.67
C LEU A 52 -6.16 -1.54 7.54
N LEU A 53 -6.44 -0.59 8.44
CA LEU A 53 -7.70 0.17 8.41
C LEU A 53 -7.81 1.15 7.24
N THR A 54 -6.69 1.56 6.65
CA THR A 54 -6.70 2.45 5.48
C THR A 54 -6.86 1.66 4.19
N VAL A 55 -6.23 0.49 4.12
CA VAL A 55 -6.15 -0.31 2.89
C VAL A 55 -7.30 -1.31 2.78
N VAL A 56 -7.64 -2.02 3.85
CA VAL A 56 -8.58 -3.15 3.81
C VAL A 56 -10.04 -2.74 3.51
N PRO A 57 -10.62 -1.68 4.11
CA PRO A 57 -12.01 -1.32 3.88
C PRO A 57 -12.40 -1.10 2.40
N PRO A 58 -11.66 -0.31 1.58
CA PRO A 58 -12.03 -0.14 0.17
C PRO A 58 -11.94 -1.45 -0.63
N PHE A 59 -10.98 -2.35 -0.31
CA PHE A 59 -10.92 -3.66 -0.95
C PHE A 59 -12.11 -4.55 -0.58
N ILE A 60 -12.54 -4.55 0.67
CA ILE A 60 -13.72 -5.28 1.11
C ILE A 60 -14.97 -4.78 0.38
N VAL A 61 -15.16 -3.46 0.32
CA VAL A 61 -16.30 -2.86 -0.40
C VAL A 61 -16.25 -3.24 -1.88
N GLY A 62 -15.10 -3.13 -2.54
CA GLY A 62 -14.93 -3.53 -3.93
C GLY A 62 -15.24 -5.01 -4.17
N TYR A 63 -14.80 -5.88 -3.26
CA TYR A 63 -15.10 -7.32 -3.32
C TYR A 63 -16.61 -7.59 -3.21
N PHE A 64 -17.30 -6.95 -2.27
CA PHE A 64 -18.75 -7.11 -2.13
C PHE A 64 -19.49 -6.67 -3.39
N VAL A 65 -19.17 -5.48 -3.92
CA VAL A 65 -19.78 -4.99 -5.16
C VAL A 65 -19.59 -6.00 -6.28
N PHE A 66 -18.35 -6.46 -6.51
CA PHE A 66 -18.05 -7.45 -7.54
C PHE A 66 -18.86 -8.73 -7.37
N THR A 67 -18.91 -9.29 -6.17
CA THR A 67 -19.64 -10.54 -5.93
C THR A 67 -21.15 -10.41 -6.14
N GLU A 68 -21.76 -9.30 -5.73
CA GLU A 68 -23.19 -9.09 -5.91
C GLU A 68 -23.53 -8.81 -7.38
N THR A 69 -22.71 -8.04 -8.11
CA THR A 69 -22.93 -7.79 -9.53
C THR A 69 -22.85 -9.06 -10.38
N GLU A 70 -21.89 -9.95 -10.10
CA GLU A 70 -21.77 -11.22 -10.83
C GLU A 70 -22.95 -12.15 -10.51
N LYS A 71 -23.37 -12.23 -9.25
CA LYS A 71 -24.54 -13.04 -8.85
C LYS A 71 -25.82 -12.54 -9.53
N THR A 72 -26.07 -11.23 -9.52
CA THR A 72 -27.27 -10.66 -10.14
C THR A 72 -27.25 -10.83 -11.64
N PHE A 73 -26.10 -10.63 -12.29
CA PHE A 73 -25.93 -10.90 -13.72
C PHE A 73 -26.29 -12.34 -14.07
N HIS A 74 -25.73 -13.32 -13.34
CA HIS A 74 -26.05 -14.73 -13.56
C HIS A 74 -27.52 -15.07 -13.29
N GLN A 75 -28.17 -14.40 -12.35
CA GLN A 75 -29.61 -14.56 -12.10
C GLN A 75 -30.44 -14.00 -13.24
N MET A 76 -30.11 -12.81 -13.75
CA MET A 76 -30.81 -12.16 -14.87
C MET A 76 -30.67 -12.93 -16.18
N CYS A 77 -29.57 -13.67 -16.39
CA CYS A 77 -29.42 -14.53 -17.55
C CYS A 77 -30.33 -15.77 -17.52
N ARG A 78 -30.92 -16.12 -16.37
CA ARG A 78 -31.87 -17.23 -16.27
C ARG A 78 -33.25 -16.78 -16.72
N LYS A 79 -33.93 -17.66 -17.46
CA LYS A 79 -35.31 -17.43 -17.88
C LYS A 79 -36.23 -17.41 -16.65
N ASN A 80 -37.13 -16.44 -16.59
CA ASN A 80 -38.16 -16.39 -15.56
C ASN A 80 -39.35 -17.27 -15.99
N PRO A 81 -39.75 -18.30 -15.21
CA PRO A 81 -40.89 -19.15 -15.57
C PRO A 81 -42.22 -18.40 -15.60
N GLU A 82 -42.37 -17.31 -14.85
CA GLU A 82 -43.61 -16.53 -14.77
C GLU A 82 -43.94 -15.79 -16.08
N ASP A 83 -42.92 -15.46 -16.87
CA ASP A 83 -43.08 -14.73 -18.15
C ASP A 83 -43.83 -15.57 -19.20
N TYR A 84 -43.90 -16.90 -19.04
CA TYR A 84 -44.53 -17.83 -19.98
C TYR A 84 -45.94 -18.28 -19.57
N VAL A 85 -46.47 -17.78 -18.45
CA VAL A 85 -47.76 -18.27 -17.88
C VAL A 85 -48.97 -17.78 -18.68
N ASN A 86 -48.89 -16.59 -19.30
CA ASN A 86 -49.98 -15.97 -20.05
C ASN A 86 -49.72 -15.91 -21.57
N ASP A 87 -48.67 -16.56 -22.04
CA ASP A 87 -48.35 -16.65 -23.46
C ASP A 87 -49.18 -17.81 -24.06
N LYS A 88 -50.33 -17.47 -24.64
CA LYS A 88 -51.31 -18.39 -25.24
C LYS A 88 -51.49 -18.09 -26.72
#